data_AF-A0A818AWI6-F1
#
_entry.id   AF-A0A818AWI6-F1
#
_cell.length_a   1.000
_cell.length_b   1.000
_cell.length_c   1.000
_cell.angle_alpha   90.00
_cell.angle_beta   90.00
_cell.angle_gamma   90.00
#
_symmetry.space_group_name_H-M   'P 1'
#
loop_
_entity.id
_entity.type
_entity.pdbx_description
1 polymer ?
#
loop_
_entity_poly.entity_id
_entity_poly.type
_entity_poly.pdbx_seq_one_letter_code
_entity_poly.pdbx_strand_id
1 'polypeptide(L)'
;MPYFLFYLGLGFRYSSYNESLLTTARIIWALDLELWYLRSLKFVIAVKFLGLKLFMLENMLRDLFAFVYMIFIALTAYGVVSRALILYKQVPFTGRGIFGQIFYEPYWLIYGDVSDKNLLDEIINSDNGSTTGNVAEATATHVLLAFHMLFINILLLSLITAVFTHSVDHVRDNSDFYWRHQRYSFVREYFEGLPLSSPPLIFISHIMLLFLSIRRKCCSKLGRNQVTTENHIPLSKKFTRIFKMIPTNDSQNEQWDSFENVATYSYVRSILDKNEDTVMVNDERSGEIMMAIDSNIAETTVNQQQQQIENFKNELMSTCKSVLMETQRELEDNNLKMKNRLNQMKVSLEWMMDAMARVKMNDPKYPRPKLDSPYTENDISFANQPTTLITNSAE
;
A
#
# COMPACT_ATOMS: atom_id res chain seq x y z
N MET A 1 -6.80 -35.69 -22.65
CA MET A 1 -6.22 -36.37 -21.47
C MET A 1 -7.11 -37.50 -20.94
N PRO A 2 -8.38 -37.31 -20.50
CA PRO A 2 -9.16 -38.44 -19.94
C PRO A 2 -9.38 -39.56 -20.95
N TYR A 3 -9.72 -39.23 -22.21
CA TYR A 3 -9.87 -40.21 -23.28
C TYR A 3 -8.66 -41.14 -23.47
N PHE A 4 -7.44 -40.65 -23.27
CA PHE A 4 -6.24 -41.47 -23.40
C PHE A 4 -6.15 -42.52 -22.29
N LEU A 5 -6.43 -42.14 -21.03
CA LEU A 5 -6.45 -43.06 -19.89
C LEU A 5 -7.57 -44.10 -20.04
N PHE A 6 -8.72 -43.68 -20.56
CA PHE A 6 -9.82 -44.59 -20.89
C PHE A 6 -9.36 -45.69 -21.88
N TYR A 7 -8.74 -45.29 -23.00
CA TYR A 7 -8.24 -46.24 -24.00
C TYR A 7 -7.06 -47.08 -23.52
N LEU A 8 -6.21 -46.51 -22.67
CA LEU A 8 -5.08 -47.22 -22.06
C LEU A 8 -5.57 -48.29 -21.07
N GLY A 9 -6.58 -47.98 -20.25
CA GLY A 9 -7.27 -48.98 -19.43
C GLY A 9 -8.00 -50.04 -20.26
N LEU A 10 -8.58 -49.64 -21.39
CA LEU A 10 -9.22 -50.56 -22.35
C LEU A 10 -8.19 -51.49 -23.02
N GLY A 11 -7.00 -50.98 -23.34
CA GLY A 11 -5.88 -51.76 -23.87
C GLY A 11 -5.36 -52.79 -22.87
N PHE A 12 -5.19 -52.40 -21.60
CA PHE A 12 -4.80 -53.34 -20.54
C PHE A 12 -5.87 -54.39 -20.25
N ARG A 13 -7.15 -54.04 -20.39
CA ARG A 13 -8.24 -55.00 -20.29
C ARG A 13 -8.33 -55.93 -21.50
N TYR A 14 -8.01 -55.46 -22.70
CA TYR A 14 -7.97 -56.32 -23.89
C TYR A 14 -6.79 -57.28 -23.85
N SER A 15 -5.65 -56.84 -23.29
CA SER A 15 -4.47 -57.67 -22.98
C SER A 15 -4.66 -58.51 -21.71
N SER A 16 -5.82 -59.16 -21.56
CA SER A 16 -6.21 -59.88 -20.34
C SER A 16 -5.64 -61.30 -20.30
N TYR A 17 -4.32 -61.41 -20.15
CA TYR A 17 -3.65 -62.68 -19.84
C TYR A 17 -3.29 -62.84 -18.34
N ASN A 18 -3.23 -61.74 -17.55
CA ASN A 18 -2.82 -61.77 -16.13
C ASN A 18 -3.79 -61.01 -15.19
N GLU A 19 -3.99 -61.52 -13.98
CA GLU A 19 -4.89 -60.94 -12.96
C GLU A 19 -4.41 -59.58 -12.41
N SER A 20 -3.09 -59.35 -12.37
CA SER A 20 -2.47 -58.08 -11.98
C SER A 20 -2.77 -56.94 -12.97
N LEU A 21 -2.81 -57.24 -14.26
CA LEU A 21 -3.17 -56.28 -15.31
C LEU A 21 -4.63 -55.87 -15.21
N LEU A 22 -5.52 -56.81 -14.85
CA LEU A 22 -6.93 -56.53 -14.66
C LEU A 22 -7.17 -55.62 -13.44
N THR A 23 -6.42 -55.83 -12.35
CA THR A 23 -6.44 -54.93 -11.18
C THR A 23 -5.93 -53.54 -11.55
N THR A 24 -4.85 -53.46 -12.31
CA THR A 24 -4.28 -52.19 -12.79
C THR A 24 -5.26 -51.44 -13.69
N ALA A 25 -5.94 -52.13 -14.61
CA ALA A 25 -6.97 -51.55 -15.47
C ALA A 25 -8.16 -50.99 -14.66
N ARG A 26 -8.58 -51.67 -13.58
CA ARG A 26 -9.62 -51.16 -12.67
C ARG A 26 -9.20 -49.86 -11.99
N ILE A 27 -7.96 -49.78 -11.49
CA ILE A 27 -7.42 -48.55 -10.87
C ILE A 27 -7.37 -47.42 -11.89
N ILE A 28 -6.91 -47.68 -13.12
CA ILE A 28 -6.83 -46.68 -14.19
C ILE A 28 -8.22 -46.14 -14.54
N TRP A 29 -9.24 -46.99 -14.63
CA TRP A 29 -10.60 -46.53 -14.87
C TRP A 29 -11.22 -45.78 -13.69
N ALA A 30 -10.88 -46.14 -12.44
CA ALA A 30 -11.31 -45.37 -11.27
C ALA A 30 -10.71 -43.95 -11.30
N LEU A 31 -9.43 -43.81 -11.64
CA LEU A 31 -8.78 -42.51 -11.81
C LEU A 31 -9.31 -41.75 -13.04
N ASP A 32 -9.64 -42.45 -14.14
CA ASP A 32 -10.27 -41.81 -15.30
C ASP A 32 -11.63 -41.22 -14.93
N LEU A 33 -12.44 -41.93 -14.13
CA LEU A 33 -13.72 -41.43 -13.64
C LEU A 33 -13.57 -40.15 -12.80
N GLU A 34 -12.54 -40.08 -11.95
CA GLU A 34 -12.23 -38.86 -11.19
C GLU A 34 -11.89 -37.67 -12.11
N LEU A 35 -11.10 -37.90 -13.17
CA LEU A 35 -10.80 -36.88 -14.17
C LEU A 35 -12.03 -36.46 -14.97
N TRP A 36 -12.97 -37.37 -15.20
CA TRP A 36 -14.27 -37.03 -15.81
C TRP A 36 -15.12 -36.15 -14.89
N TYR A 37 -15.10 -36.36 -13.57
CA TYR A 37 -15.75 -35.46 -12.62
C TYR A 37 -15.07 -34.09 -12.58
N LEU A 38 -13.73 -34.01 -12.57
CA LEU A 38 -13.02 -32.73 -12.66
C LEU A 38 -13.33 -32.00 -13.99
N ARG A 39 -13.42 -32.74 -15.10
CA ARG A 39 -13.85 -32.16 -16.38
C ARG A 39 -15.28 -31.63 -16.32
N SER A 40 -16.16 -32.27 -15.55
CA SER A 40 -17.56 -31.85 -15.41
C SER A 40 -17.70 -30.49 -14.72
N LEU A 41 -16.69 -30.03 -13.96
CA LEU A 41 -16.63 -28.65 -13.45
C LEU A 41 -16.66 -27.60 -14.57
N LYS A 42 -16.31 -27.95 -15.81
CA LYS A 42 -16.47 -27.03 -16.95
C LYS A 42 -17.93 -26.68 -17.23
N PHE A 43 -18.87 -27.59 -16.97
CA PHE A 43 -20.30 -27.27 -17.06
C PHE A 43 -20.74 -26.33 -15.94
N VAL A 44 -20.12 -26.44 -14.78
CA VAL A 44 -20.35 -25.56 -13.64
C VAL A 44 -19.92 -24.12 -13.94
N ILE A 45 -18.90 -23.92 -14.79
CA ILE A 45 -18.47 -22.60 -15.29
C ILE A 45 -19.58 -21.86 -16.04
N ALA A 46 -20.49 -22.58 -16.71
CA ALA A 46 -21.60 -21.98 -17.44
C ALA A 46 -22.61 -21.27 -16.51
N VAL A 47 -22.69 -21.69 -15.23
CA VAL A 47 -23.60 -21.10 -14.25
C VAL A 47 -22.95 -19.86 -13.65
N LYS A 48 -23.55 -18.68 -13.84
CA LYS A 48 -23.02 -17.36 -13.41
C LYS A 48 -22.41 -17.35 -12.01
N PHE A 49 -23.15 -17.86 -11.03
CA PHE A 49 -22.73 -17.81 -9.64
C PHE A 49 -21.61 -18.80 -9.31
N LEU A 50 -21.62 -19.98 -9.93
CA LEU A 50 -20.65 -21.04 -9.65
C LEU A 50 -19.38 -20.90 -10.48
N GLY A 51 -19.47 -20.42 -11.72
CA GLY A 51 -18.31 -20.20 -12.59
C GLY A 51 -17.38 -19.10 -12.09
N LEU A 52 -17.94 -18.01 -11.55
CA LEU A 52 -17.14 -16.96 -10.92
C LEU A 52 -16.39 -17.50 -9.68
N LYS A 53 -17.04 -18.33 -8.85
CA LYS A 53 -16.41 -18.96 -7.69
C LYS A 53 -15.31 -19.94 -8.08
N LEU A 54 -15.54 -20.74 -9.12
CA LEU A 54 -14.52 -21.66 -9.63
C LEU A 54 -13.32 -20.90 -10.23
N PHE A 55 -13.56 -19.77 -10.88
CA PHE A 55 -12.51 -18.89 -11.39
C PHE A 55 -11.69 -18.25 -10.27
N MET A 56 -12.37 -17.76 -9.22
CA MET A 56 -11.70 -17.31 -7.99
C MET A 56 -10.81 -18.41 -7.42
N LEU A 57 -11.34 -19.62 -7.30
CA LEU A 57 -10.59 -20.78 -6.81
C LEU A 57 -9.36 -21.07 -7.68
N GLU A 58 -9.49 -21.09 -9.01
CA GLU A 58 -8.36 -21.33 -9.92
C GLU A 58 -7.24 -20.31 -9.74
N ASN A 59 -7.58 -19.03 -9.57
CA ASN A 59 -6.58 -18.00 -9.36
C ASN A 59 -5.89 -18.15 -8.00
N MET A 60 -6.64 -18.49 -6.96
CA MET A 60 -6.11 -18.74 -5.62
C MET A 60 -5.24 -20.00 -5.54
N LEU A 61 -5.54 -21.02 -6.35
CA LEU A 61 -4.72 -22.24 -6.42
C LEU A 61 -3.30 -21.95 -6.92
N ARG A 62 -3.10 -20.89 -7.72
CA ARG A 62 -1.75 -20.46 -8.11
C ARG A 62 -0.95 -19.95 -6.92
N ASP A 63 -1.57 -19.12 -6.09
CA ASP A 63 -0.97 -18.58 -4.88
C ASP A 63 -0.73 -19.70 -3.83
N LEU A 64 -1.62 -20.69 -3.79
CA LEU A 64 -1.54 -21.87 -2.93
C LEU A 64 -0.25 -22.68 -3.15
N PHE A 65 0.27 -22.77 -4.37
CA PHE A 65 1.47 -23.60 -4.62
C PHE A 65 2.68 -23.16 -3.79
N ALA A 66 2.85 -21.85 -3.55
CA ALA A 66 3.91 -21.34 -2.69
C ALA A 66 3.71 -21.79 -1.22
N PHE A 67 2.48 -21.82 -0.74
CA PHE A 67 2.14 -22.29 0.61
C PHE A 67 2.31 -23.80 0.76
N VAL A 68 1.90 -24.59 -0.25
CA VAL A 68 2.12 -26.04 -0.25
C VAL A 68 3.61 -26.36 -0.16
N TYR A 69 4.47 -25.57 -0.83
CA TYR A 69 5.92 -25.71 -0.72
C TYR A 69 6.43 -25.41 0.70
N MET A 70 5.91 -24.37 1.36
CA MET A 70 6.24 -24.06 2.76
C MET A 70 5.80 -25.17 3.73
N ILE A 71 4.58 -25.70 3.54
CA ILE A 71 4.07 -26.85 4.31
C ILE A 71 4.95 -28.07 4.08
N PHE A 72 5.37 -28.33 2.84
CA PHE A 72 6.25 -29.45 2.51
C PHE A 72 7.60 -29.36 3.24
N ILE A 73 8.21 -28.17 3.32
CA ILE A 73 9.45 -27.96 4.08
C ILE A 73 9.22 -28.21 5.58
N ALA A 74 8.16 -27.63 6.16
CA ALA A 74 7.84 -27.80 7.58
C ALA A 74 7.55 -29.27 7.93
N LEU A 75 6.83 -29.96 7.06
CA LEU A 75 6.49 -31.38 7.18
C LEU A 75 7.73 -32.27 7.08
N THR A 76 8.63 -32.00 6.13
CA THR A 76 9.90 -32.74 6.02
C THR A 76 10.78 -32.52 7.25
N ALA A 77 10.86 -31.29 7.75
CA ALA A 77 11.65 -30.97 8.94
C ALA A 77 11.17 -31.75 10.17
N TYR A 78 9.87 -31.73 10.46
CA TYR A 78 9.29 -32.50 11.56
C TYR A 78 9.41 -34.02 11.32
N GLY A 79 9.12 -34.48 10.12
CA GLY A 79 9.20 -35.91 9.76
C GLY A 79 10.60 -36.50 9.92
N VAL A 80 11.65 -35.75 9.58
CA VAL A 80 13.03 -36.22 9.77
C VAL A 80 13.43 -36.20 11.26
N VAL A 81 13.09 -35.14 11.99
CA VAL A 81 13.48 -34.99 13.40
C VAL A 81 12.73 -35.97 14.32
N SER A 82 11.41 -36.14 14.12
CA SER A 82 10.61 -37.12 14.87
C SER A 82 11.14 -38.55 14.70
N ARG A 83 11.55 -38.92 13.48
CA ARG A 83 12.18 -40.23 13.22
C ARG A 83 13.55 -40.36 13.83
N ALA A 84 14.36 -39.30 13.81
CA ALA A 84 15.66 -39.30 14.47
C ALA A 84 15.54 -39.49 16.00
N LEU A 85 14.47 -38.97 16.62
CA LEU A 85 14.23 -39.06 18.06
C LEU A 85 13.59 -40.38 18.50
N ILE A 86 12.57 -40.88 17.79
CA ILE A 86 11.82 -42.09 18.19
C ILE A 86 12.47 -43.38 17.67
N LEU A 87 13.11 -43.34 16.49
CA LEU A 87 13.35 -44.53 15.68
C LEU A 87 14.84 -44.85 15.46
N TYR A 88 15.73 -44.43 16.33
CA TYR A 88 17.15 -44.81 16.22
C TYR A 88 17.38 -46.33 16.33
N LYS A 89 16.45 -47.09 16.95
CA LYS A 89 16.73 -48.47 17.40
C LYS A 89 15.85 -49.60 16.84
N GLN A 90 14.70 -49.33 16.20
CA GLN A 90 13.66 -50.37 16.07
C GLN A 90 13.15 -50.75 14.66
N VAL A 91 13.56 -50.09 13.56
CA VAL A 91 12.99 -50.41 12.23
C VAL A 91 14.08 -50.68 11.18
N PRO A 92 14.02 -51.81 10.43
CA PRO A 92 14.95 -52.07 9.34
C PRO A 92 14.79 -51.04 8.21
N PHE A 93 15.92 -50.59 7.65
CA PHE A 93 16.00 -49.62 6.55
C PHE A 93 15.42 -50.15 5.23
N THR A 94 14.11 -50.38 5.17
CA THR A 94 13.41 -50.66 3.91
C THR A 94 12.97 -49.32 3.32
N GLY A 95 13.52 -48.92 2.17
CA GLY A 95 13.29 -47.59 1.58
C GLY A 95 11.81 -47.20 1.45
N ARG A 96 10.90 -48.15 1.21
CA ARG A 96 9.45 -47.92 1.13
C ARG A 96 8.82 -47.53 2.48
N GLY A 97 9.33 -48.07 3.58
CA GLY A 97 8.86 -47.76 4.93
C GLY A 97 9.29 -46.36 5.37
N ILE A 98 10.51 -45.95 5.03
CA ILE A 98 11.10 -44.66 5.43
C ILE A 98 10.32 -43.48 4.84
N PHE A 99 10.00 -43.51 3.53
CA PHE A 99 9.24 -42.42 2.91
C PHE A 99 7.81 -42.34 3.43
N GLY A 100 7.14 -43.48 3.62
CA GLY A 100 5.82 -43.49 4.26
C GLY A 100 5.90 -42.87 5.65
N GLN A 101 6.86 -43.27 6.44
CA GLN A 101 7.03 -42.81 7.81
C GLN A 101 7.41 -41.32 7.95
N ILE A 102 8.24 -40.78 7.07
CA ILE A 102 8.67 -39.37 7.13
C ILE A 102 7.57 -38.42 6.63
N PHE A 103 6.78 -38.82 5.63
CA PHE A 103 5.83 -37.91 4.98
C PHE A 103 4.36 -38.18 5.34
N TYR A 104 3.95 -39.44 5.46
CA TYR A 104 2.54 -39.80 5.63
C TYR A 104 2.02 -39.45 7.02
N GLU A 105 2.73 -39.82 8.08
CA GLU A 105 2.27 -39.62 9.46
C GLU A 105 2.23 -38.12 9.83
N PRO A 106 3.28 -37.31 9.57
CA PRO A 106 3.22 -35.86 9.72
C PRO A 106 2.16 -35.15 8.86
N TYR A 107 1.72 -35.75 7.75
CA TYR A 107 0.67 -35.17 6.91
C TYR A 107 -0.70 -35.25 7.56
N TRP A 108 -1.05 -36.41 8.13
CA TRP A 108 -2.31 -36.59 8.86
C TRP A 108 -2.40 -35.71 10.10
N LEU A 109 -1.25 -35.44 10.70
CA LEU A 109 -1.12 -34.54 11.83
C LEU A 109 -1.61 -33.12 11.52
N ILE A 110 -1.41 -32.60 10.30
CA ILE A 110 -1.94 -31.29 9.88
C ILE A 110 -3.47 -31.23 10.02
N TYR A 111 -4.16 -32.34 9.78
CA TYR A 111 -5.61 -32.43 9.93
C TYR A 111 -6.07 -32.72 11.37
N GLY A 112 -5.13 -32.81 12.32
CA GLY A 112 -5.43 -33.06 13.72
C GLY A 112 -5.53 -34.53 14.12
N ASP A 113 -5.22 -35.46 13.21
CA ASP A 113 -5.12 -36.88 13.55
C ASP A 113 -3.75 -37.14 14.19
N VAL A 114 -3.75 -37.28 15.52
CA VAL A 114 -2.55 -37.55 16.31
C VAL A 114 -2.57 -39.01 16.74
N SER A 115 -2.18 -39.89 15.82
CA SER A 115 -2.04 -41.33 16.10
C SER A 115 -0.95 -41.63 17.15
N ASP A 116 0.04 -40.74 17.31
CA ASP A 116 1.13 -40.85 18.31
C ASP A 116 0.68 -40.71 19.78
N LYS A 117 -0.56 -40.26 20.07
CA LYS A 117 -1.06 -40.16 21.45
C LYS A 117 -1.03 -41.51 22.17
N ASN A 118 -1.25 -42.59 21.43
CA ASN A 118 -1.30 -43.95 21.99
C ASN A 118 0.10 -44.51 22.29
N LEU A 119 1.14 -44.03 21.59
CA LEU A 119 2.52 -44.51 21.78
C LEU A 119 3.12 -44.03 23.11
N LEU A 120 2.78 -42.83 23.58
CA LEU A 120 3.22 -42.37 24.90
C LEU A 120 2.51 -43.07 26.04
N ASP A 121 1.19 -43.29 25.93
CA ASP A 121 0.46 -44.05 26.94
C ASP A 121 1.02 -45.48 27.05
N GLU A 122 1.47 -46.07 25.94
CA GLU A 122 2.12 -47.38 25.94
C GLU A 122 3.55 -47.34 26.53
N ILE A 123 4.34 -46.30 26.25
CA ILE A 123 5.71 -46.15 26.78
C ILE A 123 5.73 -45.76 28.27
N ILE A 124 4.81 -44.89 28.72
CA ILE A 124 4.70 -44.44 30.12
C ILE A 124 4.13 -45.56 31.00
N ASN A 125 3.18 -46.37 30.49
CA ASN A 125 2.60 -47.48 31.25
C ASN A 125 3.37 -48.81 31.14
N SER A 126 4.41 -48.89 30.29
CA SER A 126 5.28 -50.06 30.18
C SER A 126 6.35 -50.06 31.29
N ASP A 127 5.93 -50.42 32.50
CA ASP A 127 6.77 -50.59 33.70
C ASP A 127 7.73 -51.79 33.63
N ASN A 128 7.73 -52.53 32.51
CA ASN A 128 8.59 -53.70 32.31
C ASN A 128 9.78 -53.30 31.42
N GLY A 129 10.97 -53.24 32.01
CA GLY A 129 12.24 -52.78 31.41
C GLY A 129 12.78 -53.59 30.23
N SER A 130 11.98 -53.84 29.20
CA SER A 130 12.37 -54.53 27.96
C SER A 130 12.08 -53.76 26.68
N THR A 131 11.58 -52.52 26.73
CA THR A 131 11.40 -51.66 25.54
C THR A 131 12.20 -50.37 25.72
N THR A 132 13.32 -50.32 25.01
CA THR A 132 14.30 -49.23 25.03
C THR A 132 13.77 -47.98 24.31
N GLY A 133 13.01 -47.14 25.00
CA GLY A 133 12.76 -45.76 24.62
C GLY A 133 13.06 -44.86 25.80
N ASN A 134 14.00 -43.91 25.67
CA ASN A 134 14.27 -42.97 26.74
C ASN A 134 13.04 -42.06 26.92
N VAL A 135 12.50 -41.95 28.13
CA VAL A 135 11.38 -41.05 28.47
C VAL A 135 11.66 -39.61 28.01
N ALA A 136 12.93 -39.20 28.02
CA ALA A 136 13.38 -37.90 27.53
C ALA A 136 13.16 -37.70 26.01
N GLU A 137 13.42 -38.71 25.19
CA GLU A 137 13.25 -38.66 23.72
C GLU A 137 11.77 -38.61 23.33
N ALA A 138 10.94 -39.38 24.05
CA ALA A 138 9.49 -39.39 23.85
C ALA A 138 8.86 -38.04 24.26
N THR A 139 9.28 -37.48 25.40
CA THR A 139 8.84 -36.15 25.86
C THR A 139 9.29 -35.04 24.90
N ALA A 140 10.53 -35.09 24.41
CA ALA A 140 11.04 -34.13 23.44
C ALA A 140 10.25 -34.15 22.12
N THR A 141 9.87 -35.34 21.65
CA THR A 141 9.06 -35.47 20.43
C THR A 141 7.65 -34.92 20.62
N HIS A 142 7.06 -35.04 21.81
CA HIS A 142 5.75 -34.45 22.13
C HIS A 142 5.77 -32.93 22.22
N VAL A 143 6.84 -32.36 22.77
CA VAL A 143 7.05 -30.91 22.75
C VAL A 143 7.22 -30.43 21.31
N LEU A 144 8.02 -31.13 20.50
CA LEU A 144 8.20 -30.83 19.08
C LEU A 144 6.88 -30.93 18.29
N LEU A 145 6.08 -31.95 18.56
CA LEU A 145 4.74 -32.16 18.02
C LEU A 145 3.82 -30.96 18.31
N ALA A 146 3.81 -30.49 19.56
CA ALA A 146 3.03 -29.32 19.95
C ALA A 146 3.46 -28.05 19.21
N PHE A 147 4.77 -27.80 19.08
CA PHE A 147 5.28 -26.68 18.30
C PHE A 147 4.96 -26.80 16.81
N HIS A 148 5.09 -27.99 16.23
CA HIS A 148 4.77 -28.24 14.83
C HIS A 148 3.28 -27.99 14.55
N MET A 149 2.40 -28.48 15.43
CA MET A 149 0.95 -28.26 15.34
C MET A 149 0.59 -26.78 15.46
N LEU A 150 1.23 -26.05 16.38
CA LEU A 150 1.05 -24.59 16.48
C LEU A 150 1.49 -23.91 15.19
N PHE A 151 2.68 -24.23 14.70
CA PHE A 151 3.25 -23.60 13.51
C PHE A 151 2.41 -23.86 12.25
N ILE A 152 1.99 -25.10 12.00
CA ILE A 152 1.16 -25.39 10.82
C ILE A 152 -0.29 -24.92 11.02
N ASN A 153 -0.94 -25.31 12.11
CA ASN A 153 -2.39 -25.12 12.24
C ASN A 153 -2.79 -23.71 12.67
N ILE A 154 -1.94 -23.02 13.45
CA ILE A 154 -2.24 -21.66 13.89
C ILE A 154 -1.55 -20.66 12.98
N LEU A 155 -0.27 -20.84 12.62
CA LEU A 155 0.44 -19.84 11.82
C LEU A 155 0.21 -20.02 10.32
N LEU A 156 0.60 -21.15 9.72
CA LEU A 156 0.50 -21.33 8.26
C LEU A 156 -0.96 -21.42 7.77
N LEU A 157 -1.83 -22.15 8.46
CA LEU A 157 -3.24 -22.31 8.08
C LEU A 157 -4.08 -21.03 8.27
N SER A 158 -3.72 -20.18 9.24
CA SER A 158 -4.34 -18.85 9.35
C SER A 158 -3.83 -17.90 8.27
N LEU A 159 -2.54 -17.96 7.94
CA LEU A 159 -1.95 -17.13 6.89
C LEU A 159 -2.50 -17.48 5.51
N ILE A 160 -2.62 -18.77 5.16
CA ILE A 160 -3.21 -19.21 3.90
C ILE A 160 -4.67 -18.76 3.79
N THR A 161 -5.43 -18.80 4.89
CA THR A 161 -6.82 -18.33 4.91
C THR A 161 -6.89 -16.81 4.74
N ALA A 162 -5.96 -16.06 5.35
CA ALA A 162 -5.84 -14.61 5.17
C ALA A 162 -5.51 -14.23 3.71
N VAL A 163 -4.53 -14.89 3.11
CA VAL A 163 -4.17 -14.67 1.70
C VAL A 163 -5.33 -15.07 0.78
N PHE A 164 -5.99 -16.18 1.06
CA PHE A 164 -7.18 -16.59 0.32
C PHE A 164 -8.29 -15.55 0.37
N THR A 165 -8.55 -14.98 1.55
CA THR A 165 -9.55 -13.93 1.71
C THR A 165 -9.17 -12.70 0.87
N HIS A 166 -7.91 -12.26 0.96
CA HIS A 166 -7.39 -11.14 0.17
C HIS A 166 -7.50 -11.39 -1.35
N SER A 167 -7.09 -12.57 -1.83
CA SER A 167 -7.18 -12.93 -3.25
C SER A 167 -8.63 -13.05 -3.72
N VAL A 168 -9.55 -13.57 -2.89
CA VAL A 168 -10.99 -13.59 -3.19
C VAL A 168 -11.53 -12.17 -3.35
N ASP A 169 -11.18 -11.26 -2.45
CA ASP A 169 -11.66 -9.88 -2.48
C ASP A 169 -11.14 -9.14 -3.71
N HIS A 170 -9.85 -9.27 -4.03
CA HIS A 170 -9.26 -8.69 -5.24
C HIS A 170 -9.91 -9.21 -6.54
N VAL A 171 -10.22 -10.52 -6.62
CA VAL A 171 -10.94 -11.07 -7.79
C VAL A 171 -12.41 -10.67 -7.78
N ARG A 172 -13.02 -10.45 -6.60
CA ARG A 172 -14.41 -10.01 -6.47
C ARG A 172 -14.59 -8.59 -7.00
N ASP A 173 -13.64 -7.70 -6.76
CA ASP A 173 -13.67 -6.32 -7.27
C ASP A 173 -13.70 -6.28 -8.81
N ASN A 174 -13.07 -7.27 -9.46
CA ASN A 174 -13.04 -7.41 -10.92
C ASN A 174 -13.99 -8.48 -11.47
N SER A 175 -14.88 -9.02 -10.63
CA SER A 175 -15.73 -10.17 -10.96
C SER A 175 -16.63 -9.95 -12.18
N ASP A 176 -17.13 -8.73 -12.37
CA ASP A 176 -17.97 -8.36 -13.50
C ASP A 176 -17.24 -8.44 -14.83
N PHE A 177 -15.97 -8.04 -14.88
CA PHE A 177 -15.13 -8.17 -16.07
C PHE A 177 -14.93 -9.64 -16.43
N TYR A 178 -14.52 -10.45 -15.45
CA TYR A 178 -14.29 -11.88 -15.66
C TYR A 178 -15.56 -12.61 -16.08
N TRP A 179 -16.69 -12.30 -15.45
CA TRP A 179 -17.98 -12.88 -15.82
C TRP A 179 -18.38 -12.54 -17.26
N ARG A 180 -18.24 -11.26 -17.66
CA ARG A 180 -18.55 -10.83 -19.04
C ARG A 180 -17.65 -11.54 -20.05
N HIS A 181 -16.36 -11.70 -19.74
CA HIS A 181 -15.40 -12.40 -20.60
C HIS A 181 -15.71 -13.90 -20.72
N GLN A 182 -15.96 -14.58 -19.60
CA GLN A 182 -16.31 -16.00 -19.57
C GLN A 182 -17.61 -16.28 -20.32
N ARG A 183 -18.63 -15.44 -20.14
CA ARG A 183 -19.90 -15.55 -20.85
C ARG A 183 -19.71 -15.43 -22.35
N TYR A 184 -18.90 -14.49 -22.81
CA TYR A 184 -18.60 -14.35 -24.23
C TYR A 184 -17.94 -15.62 -24.79
N SER A 185 -16.91 -16.13 -24.12
CA SER A 185 -16.21 -17.36 -24.53
C SER A 185 -17.16 -18.56 -24.59
N PHE A 186 -17.98 -18.74 -23.55
CA PHE A 186 -18.95 -19.83 -23.46
C PHE A 186 -20.00 -19.77 -24.59
N VAL A 187 -20.59 -18.59 -24.83
CA VAL A 187 -21.55 -18.39 -25.91
C VAL A 187 -20.89 -18.67 -27.27
N ARG A 188 -19.68 -18.16 -27.48
CA ARG A 188 -18.94 -18.40 -28.71
C ARG A 188 -18.69 -19.89 -28.95
N GLU A 189 -18.20 -20.62 -27.95
CA GLU A 189 -17.91 -22.06 -28.06
C GLU A 189 -19.19 -22.87 -28.35
N TYR A 190 -20.30 -22.56 -27.68
CA TYR A 190 -21.55 -23.29 -27.87
C TYR A 190 -22.15 -23.09 -29.27
N PHE A 191 -22.05 -21.87 -29.82
CA PHE A 191 -22.58 -21.54 -31.14
C PHE A 191 -21.64 -21.91 -32.30
N GLU A 192 -20.31 -21.88 -32.13
CA GLU A 192 -19.34 -22.27 -33.16
C GLU A 192 -19.11 -23.78 -33.23
N GLY A 193 -19.13 -24.45 -32.07
CA GLY A 193 -18.59 -25.80 -31.90
C GLY A 193 -19.60 -26.94 -32.00
N LEU A 194 -20.88 -26.71 -31.69
CA LEU A 194 -21.86 -27.79 -31.60
C LEU A 194 -22.70 -27.94 -32.89
N PRO A 195 -22.70 -29.10 -33.56
CA PRO A 195 -23.84 -29.47 -34.37
C PRO A 195 -25.07 -29.53 -33.45
N LEU A 196 -26.23 -29.08 -33.95
CA LEU A 196 -27.49 -28.83 -33.21
C LEU A 196 -28.03 -29.98 -32.33
N SER A 197 -27.37 -31.14 -32.30
CA SER A 197 -27.82 -32.37 -31.65
C SER A 197 -27.19 -32.53 -30.26
N SER A 198 -28.00 -32.96 -29.28
CA SER A 198 -27.53 -33.27 -27.91
C SER A 198 -26.40 -34.31 -27.93
N PRO A 199 -25.47 -34.32 -26.95
CA PRO A 199 -24.32 -35.23 -26.90
C PRO A 199 -24.59 -36.71 -27.24
N PRO A 200 -25.69 -37.36 -26.80
CA PRO A 200 -25.97 -38.76 -27.18
C PRO A 200 -26.31 -38.96 -28.68
N LEU A 201 -26.77 -37.91 -29.38
CA LEU A 201 -27.22 -37.97 -30.77
C LEU A 201 -26.24 -37.27 -31.73
N ILE A 202 -25.04 -36.91 -31.26
CA ILE A 202 -24.04 -36.19 -32.06
C ILE A 202 -23.50 -37.05 -33.21
N PHE A 203 -23.38 -38.37 -32.99
CA PHE A 203 -22.92 -39.32 -33.99
C PHE A 203 -23.84 -39.34 -35.23
N ILE A 204 -25.15 -39.26 -35.02
CA ILE A 204 -26.15 -39.22 -36.11
C ILE A 204 -25.98 -37.93 -36.94
N SER A 205 -25.74 -36.79 -36.28
CA SER A 205 -25.53 -35.52 -36.97
C SER A 205 -24.28 -35.52 -37.84
N HIS A 206 -23.18 -36.12 -37.36
CA HIS A 206 -21.94 -36.26 -38.12
C HIS A 206 -22.09 -37.26 -39.27
N ILE A 207 -22.81 -38.37 -39.08
CA ILE A 207 -23.12 -39.31 -40.17
C ILE A 207 -23.92 -38.62 -41.27
N MET A 208 -24.95 -37.84 -40.92
CA MET A 208 -25.74 -37.10 -41.90
C MET A 208 -24.90 -36.07 -42.65
N LEU A 209 -24.05 -35.29 -41.95
CA LEU A 209 -23.13 -34.36 -42.60
C LEU A 209 -22.15 -35.07 -43.54
N LEU A 210 -21.58 -36.20 -43.11
CA LEU A 210 -20.67 -37.01 -43.91
C LEU A 210 -21.37 -37.58 -45.15
N PHE A 211 -22.62 -38.05 -45.02
CA PHE A 211 -23.45 -38.50 -46.13
C PHE A 211 -23.75 -37.37 -47.12
N LEU A 212 -24.11 -36.17 -46.65
CA LEU A 212 -24.30 -35.00 -47.53
C LEU A 212 -22.99 -34.59 -48.23
N SER A 213 -21.85 -34.65 -47.55
CA SER A 213 -20.54 -34.35 -48.12
C SER A 213 -20.14 -35.35 -49.20
N ILE A 214 -20.37 -36.65 -48.98
CA ILE A 214 -20.11 -37.71 -49.97
C ILE A 214 -21.06 -37.53 -51.17
N ARG A 215 -22.36 -37.31 -50.92
CA ARG A 215 -23.35 -37.09 -51.99
C ARG A 215 -23.01 -35.87 -52.84
N ARG A 216 -22.54 -34.76 -52.24
CA ARG A 216 -22.10 -33.58 -52.99
C ARG A 216 -20.83 -33.83 -53.81
N LYS A 217 -19.85 -34.54 -53.27
CA LYS A 217 -18.63 -34.92 -54.02
C LYS A 217 -18.91 -35.90 -55.16
N CYS A 218 -19.92 -36.75 -55.02
CA CYS A 218 -20.37 -37.66 -56.07
C CYS A 218 -21.22 -36.95 -57.14
N CYS A 219 -22.12 -36.02 -56.75
CA CYS A 219 -22.98 -35.29 -57.68
C CYS A 219 -22.32 -34.07 -58.34
N SER A 220 -21.24 -33.50 -57.78
CA SER A 220 -20.49 -32.40 -58.40
C SER A 220 -19.73 -32.81 -59.67
N LYS A 221 -19.71 -34.11 -60.00
CA LYS A 221 -19.10 -34.63 -61.24
C LYS A 221 -20.07 -34.73 -62.42
N LEU A 222 -21.38 -34.44 -62.25
CA LEU A 222 -22.39 -34.69 -63.29
C LEU A 222 -23.18 -33.46 -63.83
N GLY A 223 -22.78 -32.21 -63.56
CA GLY A 223 -23.49 -31.06 -64.15
C GLY A 223 -22.76 -29.73 -64.02
N ARG A 224 -22.47 -29.10 -65.16
CA ARG A 224 -21.78 -27.82 -65.35
C ARG A 224 -22.73 -26.62 -65.14
N ASN A 225 -22.17 -25.46 -64.77
CA ASN A 225 -22.78 -24.11 -64.84
C ASN A 225 -24.04 -23.84 -63.98
N GLN A 226 -23.85 -23.26 -62.80
CA GLN A 226 -24.69 -22.15 -62.32
C GLN A 226 -24.05 -21.48 -61.10
N VAL A 227 -23.88 -20.17 -61.21
CA VAL A 227 -24.01 -19.13 -60.18
C VAL A 227 -23.48 -19.50 -58.79
N THR A 228 -22.40 -18.84 -58.42
CA THR A 228 -21.99 -18.54 -57.04
C THR A 228 -23.19 -18.14 -56.17
N THR A 229 -23.88 -19.14 -55.61
CA THR A 229 -24.76 -18.97 -54.46
C THR A 229 -23.96 -19.41 -53.25
N GLU A 230 -23.64 -18.41 -52.43
CA GLU A 230 -22.79 -18.42 -51.24
C GLU A 230 -23.31 -19.31 -50.09
N ASN A 231 -23.55 -20.60 -50.31
CA ASN A 231 -24.01 -21.51 -49.25
C ASN A 231 -22.94 -22.46 -48.73
N HIS A 232 -21.68 -22.25 -49.11
CA HIS A 232 -20.54 -22.96 -48.53
C HIS A 232 -19.83 -22.09 -47.51
N ILE A 233 -20.30 -22.16 -46.27
CA ILE A 233 -19.52 -21.69 -45.14
C ILE A 233 -19.46 -22.78 -44.06
N PRO A 234 -18.25 -23.22 -43.64
CA PRO A 234 -18.08 -24.17 -42.54
C PRO A 234 -18.71 -23.61 -41.26
N LEU A 235 -19.21 -24.50 -40.38
CA LEU A 235 -19.97 -24.14 -39.18
C LEU A 235 -19.28 -23.05 -38.33
N SER A 236 -17.94 -23.02 -38.29
CA SER A 236 -17.17 -21.99 -37.56
C SER A 236 -17.28 -20.57 -38.14
N LYS A 237 -17.58 -20.41 -39.43
CA LYS A 237 -17.81 -19.12 -40.09
C LYS A 237 -19.30 -18.72 -40.10
N LYS A 238 -20.20 -19.61 -39.64
CA LYS A 238 -21.63 -19.33 -39.46
C LYS A 238 -21.84 -18.37 -38.28
N PHE A 239 -21.04 -18.53 -37.22
CA PHE A 239 -20.97 -17.58 -36.10
C PHE A 239 -20.57 -16.19 -36.56
N THR A 240 -19.56 -16.11 -37.43
CA THR A 240 -19.14 -14.84 -38.01
C THR A 240 -20.26 -14.23 -38.84
N ARG A 241 -21.00 -14.94 -39.70
CA ARG A 241 -22.09 -14.32 -40.48
C ARG A 241 -23.34 -13.93 -39.68
N ILE A 242 -23.71 -14.67 -38.63
CA ILE A 242 -24.91 -14.33 -37.82
C ILE A 242 -24.66 -13.08 -36.97
N PHE A 243 -23.44 -12.90 -36.45
CA PHE A 243 -23.07 -11.72 -35.66
C PHE A 243 -22.44 -10.58 -36.48
N LYS A 244 -21.81 -10.85 -37.63
CA LYS A 244 -21.18 -9.85 -38.49
C LYS A 244 -22.21 -9.22 -39.44
N MET A 245 -23.28 -8.72 -38.86
CA MET A 245 -24.35 -7.94 -39.49
C MET A 245 -25.42 -8.77 -40.21
N ILE A 246 -26.67 -8.48 -39.84
CA ILE A 246 -27.79 -8.49 -40.79
C ILE A 246 -27.29 -7.66 -41.99
N PRO A 247 -27.39 -8.13 -43.25
CA PRO A 247 -26.97 -7.32 -44.39
C PRO A 247 -27.76 -6.01 -44.36
N THR A 248 -27.11 -4.95 -43.88
CA THR A 248 -27.66 -3.60 -43.82
C THR A 248 -27.43 -2.97 -45.19
N ASN A 249 -28.50 -2.36 -45.72
CA ASN A 249 -28.40 -1.59 -46.96
C ASN A 249 -27.33 -0.48 -46.79
N ASP A 250 -26.70 -0.01 -47.87
CA ASP A 250 -25.69 1.06 -47.78
C ASP A 250 -26.22 2.30 -47.02
N SER A 251 -27.51 2.61 -47.18
CA SER A 251 -28.18 3.68 -46.44
C SER A 251 -28.31 3.44 -44.93
N GLN A 252 -28.41 2.18 -44.50
CA GLN A 252 -28.45 1.84 -43.08
C GLN A 252 -27.05 1.90 -42.46
N ASN A 253 -26.00 1.54 -43.21
CA ASN A 253 -24.62 1.68 -42.73
C ASN A 253 -24.27 3.16 -42.51
N GLU A 254 -24.65 4.03 -43.43
CA GLU A 254 -24.46 5.48 -43.28
C GLU A 254 -25.22 6.03 -42.05
N GLN A 255 -26.41 5.49 -41.75
CA GLN A 255 -27.13 5.80 -40.51
C GLN A 255 -26.39 5.32 -39.25
N TRP A 256 -25.86 4.09 -39.24
CA TRP A 256 -25.07 3.57 -38.11
C TRP A 256 -23.79 4.38 -37.89
N ASP A 257 -23.08 4.75 -38.96
CA ASP A 257 -21.88 5.58 -38.89
C ASP A 257 -22.22 6.99 -38.37
N SER A 258 -23.33 7.58 -38.83
CA SER A 258 -23.79 8.87 -38.32
C SER A 258 -24.13 8.82 -36.83
N PHE A 259 -24.79 7.74 -36.39
CA PHE A 259 -25.13 7.51 -34.99
C PHE A 259 -23.87 7.33 -34.13
N GLU A 260 -22.90 6.53 -34.58
CA GLU A 260 -21.62 6.33 -33.88
C GLU A 260 -20.85 7.64 -33.76
N ASN A 261 -20.79 8.45 -34.83
CA ASN A 261 -20.14 9.75 -34.82
C ASN A 261 -20.81 10.73 -33.84
N VAL A 262 -22.15 10.80 -33.84
CA VAL A 262 -22.90 11.65 -32.91
C VAL A 262 -22.71 11.19 -31.46
N ALA A 263 -22.78 9.89 -31.19
CA ALA A 263 -22.56 9.32 -29.86
C ALA A 263 -21.13 9.60 -29.37
N THR A 264 -20.14 9.36 -30.23
CA THR A 264 -18.73 9.64 -29.94
C THR A 264 -18.50 11.12 -29.66
N TYR A 265 -19.05 12.01 -30.49
CA TYR A 265 -18.94 13.45 -30.29
C TYR A 265 -19.57 13.88 -28.95
N SER A 266 -20.78 13.38 -28.64
CA SER A 266 -21.46 13.69 -27.37
C SER A 266 -20.67 13.20 -26.15
N TYR A 267 -20.04 12.03 -26.25
CA TYR A 267 -19.21 11.47 -25.19
C TYR A 267 -17.93 12.28 -24.99
N VAL A 268 -17.19 12.56 -26.07
CA VAL A 268 -15.97 13.38 -26.02
C VAL A 268 -16.29 14.77 -25.47
N ARG A 269 -17.40 15.38 -25.89
CA ARG A 269 -17.84 16.67 -25.37
C ARG A 269 -18.15 16.62 -23.88
N SER A 270 -18.82 15.58 -23.40
CA SER A 270 -19.08 15.41 -21.96
C SER A 270 -17.81 15.29 -21.11
N ILE A 271 -16.72 14.77 -21.68
CA ILE A 271 -15.41 14.73 -21.00
C ILE A 271 -14.76 16.10 -21.04
N LEU A 272 -14.82 16.80 -22.17
CA LEU A 272 -14.28 18.15 -22.31
C LEU A 272 -14.98 19.11 -21.33
N ASP A 273 -16.31 19.10 -21.29
CA ASP A 273 -17.11 19.94 -20.38
C ASP A 273 -16.74 19.63 -18.91
N LYS A 274 -16.63 18.35 -18.51
CA LYS A 274 -16.17 17.98 -17.16
C LYS A 274 -14.76 18.48 -16.85
N ASN A 275 -13.85 18.38 -17.81
CA ASN A 275 -12.48 18.84 -17.63
C ASN A 275 -12.43 20.38 -17.54
N GLU A 276 -13.20 21.09 -18.37
CA GLU A 276 -13.32 22.54 -18.35
C GLU A 276 -13.87 23.03 -17.02
N ASP A 277 -14.93 22.41 -16.50
CA ASP A 277 -15.47 22.69 -15.17
C ASP A 277 -14.41 22.52 -14.07
N THR A 278 -13.64 21.41 -14.11
CA THR A 278 -12.57 21.19 -13.12
C THR A 278 -11.44 22.21 -13.21
N VAL A 279 -11.11 22.66 -14.43
CA VAL A 279 -10.08 23.67 -14.66
C VAL A 279 -10.57 25.04 -14.17
N MET A 280 -11.81 25.42 -14.48
CA MET A 280 -12.41 26.67 -14.01
C MET A 280 -12.49 26.72 -12.49
N VAL A 281 -12.95 25.65 -11.84
CA VAL A 281 -13.03 25.58 -10.37
C VAL A 281 -11.64 25.64 -9.73
N ASN A 282 -10.63 25.02 -10.35
CA ASN A 282 -9.25 25.10 -9.86
C ASN A 282 -8.63 26.49 -10.06
N ASP A 283 -8.96 27.18 -11.15
CA ASP A 283 -8.47 28.53 -11.43
C ASP A 283 -9.12 29.56 -10.48
N GLU A 284 -10.44 29.49 -10.28
CA GLU A 284 -11.16 30.31 -9.30
C GLU A 284 -10.61 30.11 -7.89
N ARG A 285 -10.44 28.85 -7.47
CA ARG A 285 -9.86 28.52 -6.15
C ARG A 285 -8.40 29.00 -6.03
N SER A 286 -7.62 28.95 -7.11
CA SER A 286 -6.25 29.48 -7.13
C SER A 286 -6.24 31.01 -7.00
N GLY A 287 -7.19 31.69 -7.64
CA GLY A 287 -7.40 33.13 -7.50
C GLY A 287 -7.79 33.54 -6.08
N GLU A 288 -8.72 32.82 -5.45
CA GLU A 288 -9.09 33.03 -4.04
C GLU A 288 -7.91 32.85 -3.09
N ILE A 289 -7.12 31.78 -3.29
CA ILE A 289 -5.91 31.52 -2.49
C ILE A 289 -4.89 32.64 -2.69
N MET A 290 -4.67 33.09 -3.93
CA MET A 290 -3.76 34.19 -4.23
C MET A 290 -4.20 35.47 -3.51
N MET A 291 -5.48 35.85 -3.60
CA MET A 291 -6.02 37.02 -2.90
C MET A 291 -5.88 36.91 -1.38
N ALA A 292 -6.12 35.72 -0.81
CA ALA A 292 -5.94 35.49 0.62
C ALA A 292 -4.47 35.60 1.05
N ILE A 293 -3.54 35.10 0.23
CA ILE A 293 -2.10 35.22 0.48
C ILE A 293 -1.68 36.69 0.43
N ASP A 294 -2.07 37.43 -0.61
CA ASP A 294 -1.72 38.85 -0.75
C ASP A 294 -2.25 39.69 0.43
N SER A 295 -3.50 39.42 0.86
CA SER A 295 -4.09 40.06 2.03
C SER A 295 -3.30 39.72 3.31
N ASN A 296 -2.94 38.45 3.52
CA ASN A 296 -2.17 38.03 4.69
C ASN A 296 -0.75 38.61 4.68
N ILE A 297 -0.10 38.70 3.52
CA ILE A 297 1.22 39.33 3.37
C ILE A 297 1.12 40.83 3.68
N ALA A 298 0.11 41.51 3.15
CA ALA A 298 -0.14 42.93 3.42
C ALA A 298 -0.41 43.17 4.92
N GLU A 299 -1.26 42.35 5.55
CA GLU A 299 -1.53 42.44 6.99
C GLU A 299 -0.27 42.17 7.82
N THR A 300 0.50 41.13 7.48
CA THR A 300 1.75 40.78 8.19
C THR A 300 2.80 41.88 8.06
N THR A 301 2.97 42.45 6.87
CA THR A 301 3.92 43.56 6.64
C THR A 301 3.50 44.83 7.36
N VAL A 302 2.21 45.18 7.35
CA VAL A 302 1.68 46.31 8.12
C VAL A 302 1.89 46.08 9.62
N ASN A 303 1.58 44.89 10.13
CA ASN A 303 1.76 44.56 11.54
C ASN A 303 3.24 44.59 11.95
N GLN A 304 4.15 44.08 11.11
CA GLN A 304 5.59 44.18 11.36
C GLN A 304 6.07 45.64 11.39
N GLN A 305 5.63 46.48 10.44
CA GLN A 305 5.97 47.90 10.43
C GLN A 305 5.43 48.63 11.67
N GLN A 306 4.19 48.38 12.07
CA GLN A 306 3.62 48.96 13.28
C GLN A 306 4.39 48.55 14.54
N GLN A 307 4.79 47.28 14.64
CA GLN A 307 5.59 46.80 15.76
C GLN A 307 6.98 47.44 15.79
N GLN A 308 7.64 47.62 14.65
CA GLN A 308 8.90 48.35 14.55
C GLN A 308 8.75 49.82 14.99
N ILE A 309 7.68 50.49 14.57
CA ILE A 309 7.39 51.87 14.96
C ILE A 309 7.18 51.98 16.48
N GLU A 310 6.40 51.09 17.09
CA GLU A 310 6.20 51.10 18.55
C GLU A 310 7.48 50.78 19.33
N ASN A 311 8.29 49.83 18.85
CA ASN A 311 9.60 49.56 19.46
C ASN A 311 10.52 50.79 19.41
N PHE A 312 10.61 51.45 18.24
CA PHE A 312 11.40 52.66 18.06
C PHE A 312 10.89 53.82 18.92
N LYS A 313 9.57 53.98 19.03
CA LYS A 313 8.95 54.98 19.92
C LYS A 313 9.29 54.72 21.39
N ASN A 314 9.24 53.47 21.84
CA ASN A 314 9.62 53.10 23.20
C ASN A 314 11.10 53.36 23.48
N GLU A 315 11.97 53.07 22.51
CA GLU A 315 13.41 53.35 22.59
C GLU A 315 13.69 54.86 22.68
N LEU A 316 13.06 55.67 21.81
CA LEU A 316 13.10 57.14 21.87
C LEU A 316 12.59 57.68 23.20
N MET A 317 11.47 57.15 23.69
CA MET A 317 10.89 57.59 24.97
C MET A 317 11.83 57.27 26.14
N SER A 318 12.48 56.11 26.13
CA SER A 318 13.47 55.73 27.14
C SER A 318 14.70 56.64 27.10
N THR A 319 15.19 56.98 25.90
CA THR A 319 16.32 57.89 25.68
C THR A 319 15.98 59.33 26.07
N CYS A 320 14.79 59.80 25.71
CA CYS A 320 14.33 61.14 26.11
C CYS A 320 14.18 61.23 27.63
N LYS A 321 13.67 60.18 28.28
CA LYS A 321 13.56 60.11 29.74
C LYS A 321 14.94 60.11 30.42
N SER A 322 15.93 59.41 29.88
CA SER A 322 17.29 59.42 30.44
C SER A 322 17.95 60.80 30.31
N VAL A 323 17.82 61.45 29.14
CA VAL A 323 18.34 62.81 28.91
C VAL A 323 17.63 63.83 29.80
N LEU A 324 16.30 63.72 29.96
CA LEU A 324 15.55 64.62 30.83
C LEU A 324 15.94 64.44 32.31
N MET A 325 16.18 63.21 32.74
CA MET A 325 16.72 62.93 34.08
C MET A 325 18.14 63.50 34.26
N GLU A 326 18.99 63.42 33.24
CA GLU A 326 20.36 63.95 33.30
C GLU A 326 20.34 65.48 33.39
N THR A 327 19.58 66.14 32.52
CA THR A 327 19.43 67.61 32.52
C THR A 327 18.78 68.14 33.80
N GLN A 328 17.80 67.42 34.35
CA GLN A 328 17.21 67.78 35.65
C GLN A 328 18.23 67.65 36.78
N ARG A 329 19.05 66.59 36.77
CA ARG A 329 20.14 66.39 37.74
C ARG A 329 21.19 67.50 37.64
N GLU A 330 21.59 67.89 36.44
CA GLU A 330 22.52 69.01 36.21
C GLU A 330 21.96 70.34 36.71
N LEU A 331 20.66 70.60 36.49
CA LEU A 331 20.00 71.82 36.96
C LEU A 331 19.92 71.87 38.49
N GLU A 332 19.60 70.76 39.14
CA GLU A 332 19.56 70.64 40.60
C GLU A 332 20.94 70.88 41.22
N ASP A 333 22.00 70.31 40.64
CA ASP A 333 23.39 70.54 41.08
C ASP A 333 23.82 72.01 40.90
N ASN A 334 23.48 72.62 39.76
CA ASN A 334 23.75 74.03 39.50
C ASN A 334 23.01 74.98 40.47
N ASN A 335 21.74 74.70 40.75
CA ASN A 335 20.98 75.45 41.75
C ASN A 335 21.58 75.30 43.16
N LEU A 336 22.03 74.11 43.53
CA LEU A 336 22.69 73.88 44.81
C LEU A 336 24.02 74.66 44.91
N LYS A 337 24.83 74.65 43.85
CA LYS A 337 26.06 75.47 43.75
C LYS A 337 25.77 76.95 43.87
N MET A 338 24.75 77.48 43.19
CA MET A 338 24.35 78.88 43.32
C MET A 338 23.90 79.22 44.74
N LYS A 339 23.09 78.35 45.37
CA LYS A 339 22.62 78.56 46.75
C LYS A 339 23.80 78.60 47.74
N ASN A 340 24.79 77.73 47.55
CA ASN A 340 26.03 77.75 48.33
C ASN A 340 26.81 79.06 48.12
N ARG A 341 26.94 79.54 46.88
CA ARG A 341 27.56 80.85 46.59
C ARG A 341 26.78 82.01 47.20
N LEU A 342 25.46 82.00 47.13
CA LEU A 342 24.61 83.03 47.73
C LEU A 342 24.76 83.04 49.26
N ASN A 343 24.83 81.85 49.89
CA ASN A 343 25.12 81.74 51.31
C ASN A 343 26.51 82.27 51.67
N GLN A 344 27.54 81.95 50.87
CA GLN A 344 28.87 82.55 51.06
C GLN A 344 28.83 84.08 50.93
N MET A 345 28.07 84.59 49.98
CA MET A 345 27.92 86.03 49.73
C MET A 345 27.12 86.72 50.85
N LYS A 346 26.11 86.04 51.40
CA LYS A 346 25.37 86.49 52.57
C LYS A 346 26.28 86.58 53.79
N VAL A 347 27.09 85.54 54.04
CA VAL A 347 28.07 85.54 55.12
C VAL A 347 29.07 86.68 54.91
N SER A 348 29.60 86.89 53.70
CA SER A 348 30.53 88.01 53.46
C SER A 348 29.86 89.39 53.57
N LEU A 349 28.59 89.54 53.20
CA LEU A 349 27.81 90.77 53.43
C LEU A 349 27.54 91.02 54.92
N GLU A 350 27.21 89.99 55.69
CA GLU A 350 27.08 90.08 57.16
C GLU A 350 28.40 90.56 57.78
N TRP A 351 29.54 90.03 57.31
CA TRP A 351 30.86 90.51 57.67
C TRP A 351 31.11 91.98 57.25
N MET A 352 30.71 92.40 56.05
CA MET A 352 30.85 93.79 55.59
C MET A 352 29.95 94.77 56.35
N MET A 353 28.72 94.40 56.68
CA MET A 353 27.82 95.22 57.48
C MET A 353 28.35 95.37 58.90
N ASP A 354 28.87 94.30 59.50
CA ASP A 354 29.53 94.35 60.80
C ASP A 354 30.79 95.23 60.75
N ALA A 355 31.58 95.15 59.68
CA ALA A 355 32.70 96.05 59.44
C ALA A 355 32.28 97.53 59.28
N MET A 356 31.21 97.81 58.52
CA MET A 356 30.70 99.18 58.32
C MET A 356 30.04 99.77 59.57
N ALA A 357 29.35 98.94 60.37
CA ALA A 357 28.83 99.34 61.68
C ALA A 357 29.97 99.76 62.62
N ARG A 358 31.14 99.12 62.52
CA ARG A 358 32.35 99.48 63.26
C ARG A 358 33.05 100.74 62.72
N VAL A 359 32.91 101.07 61.44
CA VAL A 359 33.51 102.29 60.83
C VAL A 359 32.74 103.57 61.17
N LYS A 360 31.45 103.48 61.57
CA LYS A 360 30.67 104.64 62.02
C LYS A 360 31.12 105.19 63.40
N MET A 361 32.05 104.50 64.06
CA MET A 361 32.73 104.96 65.27
C MET A 361 34.19 105.28 64.93
N ASN A 362 34.51 106.57 64.84
CA ASN A 362 35.90 107.06 64.76
C ASN A 362 36.63 106.73 66.08
N ASP A 363 37.52 105.73 66.09
CA ASP A 363 38.87 105.83 66.69
C ASP A 363 39.73 104.55 66.46
N PRO A 364 41.07 104.61 66.58
CA PRO A 364 42.00 103.90 65.71
C PRO A 364 42.85 102.82 66.42
N LYS A 365 43.16 101.72 65.69
CA LYS A 365 44.37 100.85 65.71
C LYS A 365 44.02 99.36 65.40
N TYR A 366 44.62 98.86 64.31
CA TYR A 366 44.81 97.51 63.72
C TYR A 366 44.90 96.27 64.65
N PRO A 367 44.94 94.97 64.16
CA PRO A 367 45.00 94.44 62.77
C PRO A 367 44.03 93.26 62.40
N ARG A 368 44.09 92.88 61.11
CA ARG A 368 43.39 91.82 60.32
C ARG A 368 43.43 90.38 60.88
N PRO A 369 42.50 89.52 60.39
CA PRO A 369 42.80 88.14 60.04
C PRO A 369 42.79 87.89 58.51
N LYS A 370 43.51 86.85 58.12
CA LYS A 370 43.90 86.44 56.77
C LYS A 370 42.72 85.91 55.95
N LEU A 371 42.83 86.09 54.64
CA LEU A 371 42.03 85.42 53.62
C LEU A 371 42.74 84.10 53.28
N ASP A 372 42.21 82.97 53.73
CA ASP A 372 42.67 81.67 53.23
C ASP A 372 41.80 81.30 52.02
N SER A 373 42.36 81.60 50.85
CA SER A 373 42.10 80.82 49.63
C SER A 373 42.68 79.41 49.83
N PRO A 374 42.03 78.38 49.28
CA PRO A 374 42.69 77.78 48.14
C PRO A 374 41.72 77.52 46.99
N TYR A 375 42.05 78.08 45.83
CA TYR A 375 42.02 77.30 44.61
C TYR A 375 43.28 76.44 44.58
N THR A 376 43.11 75.15 44.29
CA THR A 376 44.10 74.38 43.55
C THR A 376 43.40 73.84 42.32
N GLU A 377 43.61 74.55 41.23
CA GLU A 377 43.51 74.06 39.86
C GLU A 377 44.83 73.32 39.60
N ASN A 378 44.76 72.02 39.38
CA ASN A 378 45.86 71.23 38.81
C ASN A 378 45.28 70.39 37.66
N ASP A 379 45.83 70.70 36.48
CA ASP A 379 46.35 69.77 35.47
C ASP A 379 45.40 69.22 34.40
N ILE A 380 45.44 69.80 33.17
CA ILE A 380 46.34 69.50 32.01
C ILE A 380 45.64 68.47 31.08
N SER A 381 44.95 68.89 30.01
CA SER A 381 45.42 69.28 28.65
C SER A 381 45.71 68.12 27.69
N PHE A 382 45.32 68.33 26.41
CA PHE A 382 45.68 67.59 25.17
C PHE A 382 45.02 66.20 24.98
N ALA A 383 44.62 65.74 23.79
CA ALA A 383 44.88 66.14 22.41
C ALA A 383 43.80 65.59 21.44
N ASN A 384 43.60 66.28 20.33
CA ASN A 384 43.55 65.82 18.93
C ASN A 384 42.92 64.45 18.55
N GLN A 385 41.83 64.54 17.75
CA GLN A 385 41.49 63.87 16.46
C GLN A 385 42.31 62.64 15.97
N PRO A 386 41.78 61.71 15.11
CA PRO A 386 40.91 62.02 13.96
C PRO A 386 39.88 60.94 13.48
N THR A 387 39.11 61.38 12.49
CA THR A 387 38.39 60.66 11.41
C THR A 387 39.05 59.36 10.91
N THR A 388 38.24 58.31 10.66
CA THR A 388 38.27 57.53 9.40
C THR A 388 37.02 56.68 9.20
N LEU A 389 36.54 56.73 7.96
CA LEU A 389 35.58 55.87 7.26
C LEU A 389 35.99 54.39 7.20
N ILE A 390 35.00 53.51 6.93
CA ILE A 390 34.95 52.28 6.08
C ILE A 390 33.70 51.50 6.58
N THR A 391 32.53 51.61 5.94
CA THR A 391 31.98 50.81 4.81
C THR A 391 31.77 49.32 5.05
N ASN A 392 30.58 48.85 4.64
CA ASN A 392 30.12 47.49 4.30
C ASN A 392 29.64 46.65 5.50
N SER A 393 28.57 45.84 5.42
CA SER A 393 27.69 45.35 4.35
C SER A 393 26.38 44.89 5.03
N ALA A 394 25.21 45.03 4.42
CA ALA A 394 24.51 43.92 3.76
C ALA A 394 24.76 42.55 4.42
N GLU A 395 23.75 42.06 5.15
CA GLU A 395 22.91 40.92 4.77
C GLU A 395 21.48 41.15 5.25
#